data_AF-A0A6F8TB23-F1
#
_entry.id   AF-A0A6F8TB23-F1
#
_cell.length_a   1.000
_cell.length_b   1.000
_cell.length_c   1.000
_cell.angle_alpha   90.00
_cell.angle_beta   90.00
_cell.angle_gamma   90.00
#
_symmetry.space_group_name_H-M   'P 1'
#
loop_
_entity.id
_entity.type
_entity.pdbx_description
1 polymer ?
#
loop_
_entity_poly.entity_id
_entity_poly.type
_entity_poly.pdbx_seq_one_letter_code
_entity_poly.pdbx_strand_id
1 'polypeptide(L)'
;MHTTCQSDWIKTNGSMSDKSAIDEFGLTYEEIIEGIQSGKLQYRKNNAHGNPYLKLIRREIETFVTQKYGEHYTANKIKEKKLKDITKEINSMKRKVTALEKIKIELLKNIATA
;
A
#
# COMPACT_ATOMS: atom_id res chain seq x y z
N MET A 1 13.43 -15.79 -20.12
CA MET A 1 12.47 -14.75 -20.56
C MET A 1 11.20 -14.93 -19.73
N HIS A 2 10.83 -13.96 -18.88
CA HIS A 2 9.55 -14.01 -18.19
C HIS A 2 8.47 -13.55 -19.18
N THR A 3 7.60 -14.47 -19.60
CA THR A 3 6.48 -14.16 -20.49
C THR A 3 5.37 -13.55 -19.66
N THR A 4 5.25 -12.24 -19.71
CA THR A 4 4.16 -11.50 -19.05
C THR A 4 2.89 -11.63 -19.88
N CYS A 5 1.89 -12.31 -19.34
CA CYS A 5 0.63 -12.52 -20.03
C CYS A 5 -0.28 -11.29 -19.86
N GLN A 6 -1.13 -11.01 -20.84
CA GLN A 6 -2.12 -9.91 -20.75
C GLN A 6 -3.01 -10.02 -19.50
N SER A 7 -3.18 -11.24 -18.98
CA SER A 7 -3.87 -11.55 -17.71
C SER A 7 -3.27 -10.86 -16.50
N ASP A 8 -1.95 -10.62 -16.46
CA ASP A 8 -1.28 -10.05 -15.29
C ASP A 8 -1.67 -8.58 -15.07
N TRP A 9 -2.08 -7.89 -16.13
CA TRP A 9 -2.60 -6.52 -16.06
C TRP A 9 -4.07 -6.44 -15.62
N ILE A 10 -4.86 -7.48 -15.90
CA ILE A 10 -6.33 -7.50 -15.77
C ILE A 10 -6.78 -8.21 -14.49
N LYS A 11 -5.97 -9.15 -13.96
CA LYS A 11 -6.27 -9.86 -12.73
C LYS A 11 -6.42 -8.88 -11.57
N THR A 12 -7.42 -9.12 -10.71
CA THR A 12 -7.58 -8.38 -9.45
C THR A 12 -6.27 -8.41 -8.66
N ASN A 13 -5.76 -7.23 -8.32
CA ASN A 13 -4.46 -7.04 -7.66
C ASN A 13 -3.22 -7.51 -8.47
N GLY A 14 -3.35 -7.72 -9.79
CA GLY A 14 -2.23 -8.09 -10.67
C GLY A 14 -1.30 -6.93 -11.01
N SER A 15 -1.78 -5.69 -10.89
CA SER A 15 -1.01 -4.47 -11.13
C SER A 15 -1.33 -3.39 -10.08
N MET A 16 -0.41 -2.46 -9.91
CA MET A 16 -0.49 -1.38 -8.93
C MET A 16 0.20 -0.11 -9.45
N SER A 17 0.01 1.04 -8.79
CA SER A 17 0.75 2.26 -9.15
C SER A 17 2.17 2.24 -8.59
N ASP A 18 3.07 3.02 -9.20
CA ASP A 18 4.38 3.40 -8.66
C ASP A 18 4.29 3.89 -7.22
N LYS A 19 3.34 4.78 -6.91
CA LYS A 19 3.12 5.26 -5.54
C LYS A 19 2.81 4.10 -4.58
N SER A 20 1.90 3.21 -4.97
CA SER A 20 1.59 2.04 -4.15
C SER A 20 2.77 1.08 -4.05
N ALA A 21 3.61 0.95 -5.08
CA ALA A 21 4.81 0.12 -5.05
C ALA A 21 5.86 0.68 -4.09
N ILE A 22 6.10 1.99 -4.10
CA ILE A 22 6.95 2.71 -3.13
C ILE A 22 6.42 2.48 -1.72
N ASP A 23 5.14 2.74 -1.51
CA ASP A 23 4.55 2.63 -0.19
C ASP A 23 4.59 1.18 0.31
N GLU A 24 4.24 0.19 -0.52
CA GLU A 24 4.04 -1.22 -0.12
C GLU A 24 5.34 -2.03 -0.06
N PHE A 25 6.21 -1.87 -1.04
CA PHE A 25 7.45 -2.63 -1.13
C PHE A 25 8.66 -1.84 -0.61
N GLY A 26 8.46 -0.57 -0.24
CA GLY A 26 9.53 0.29 0.25
C GLY A 26 10.62 0.54 -0.79
N LEU A 27 10.24 0.50 -2.08
CA LEU A 27 11.06 0.92 -3.20
C LEU A 27 11.16 2.45 -3.24
N THR A 28 12.22 2.98 -3.83
CA THR A 28 12.24 4.39 -4.25
C THR A 28 11.79 4.53 -5.71
N TYR A 29 11.44 5.75 -6.11
CA TYR A 29 11.06 6.01 -7.50
C TYR A 29 12.22 5.71 -8.47
N GLU A 30 13.45 6.02 -8.07
CA GLU A 30 14.67 5.74 -8.84
C GLU A 30 14.85 4.24 -9.08
N GLU A 31 14.54 3.40 -8.10
CA GLU A 31 14.62 1.95 -8.24
C GLU A 31 13.57 1.39 -9.18
N ILE A 32 12.38 1.99 -9.20
CA ILE A 32 11.34 1.66 -10.17
C ILE A 32 11.82 2.01 -11.58
N ILE A 33 12.41 3.20 -11.77
CA ILE A 33 12.96 3.61 -13.06
C ILE A 33 14.12 2.70 -13.49
N GLU A 34 15.02 2.33 -12.57
CA GLU A 34 16.09 1.37 -12.82
C GLU A 34 15.54 0.00 -13.24
N GLY A 35 14.50 -0.49 -12.55
CA GLY A 35 13.80 -1.72 -12.90
C GLY A 35 13.17 -1.68 -14.29
N ILE A 36 12.61 -0.53 -14.67
CA ILE A 36 12.06 -0.32 -16.02
C ILE A 36 13.18 -0.28 -17.07
N GLN A 37 14.25 0.48 -16.82
CA GLN A 37 15.38 0.64 -17.75
C GLN A 37 16.13 -0.67 -17.97
N SER A 38 16.24 -1.49 -16.93
CA SER A 38 16.84 -2.84 -17.00
C SER A 38 15.90 -3.91 -17.59
N GLY A 39 14.66 -3.54 -17.94
CA GLY A 39 13.66 -4.46 -18.49
C GLY A 39 13.12 -5.48 -17.48
N LYS A 40 13.37 -5.28 -16.18
CA LYS A 40 12.87 -6.14 -15.11
C LYS A 40 11.45 -5.79 -14.67
N LEU A 41 11.02 -4.55 -14.90
CA LEU A 41 9.68 -4.06 -14.61
C LEU A 41 9.01 -3.56 -15.89
N GLN A 42 7.83 -4.08 -16.18
CA GLN A 42 6.95 -3.53 -17.20
C GLN A 42 6.07 -2.45 -16.60
N TYR A 43 5.82 -1.42 -17.41
CA TYR A 43 5.00 -0.29 -17.00
C TYR A 43 4.01 0.12 -18.08
N ARG A 44 2.92 0.76 -17.65
CA ARG A 44 2.01 1.52 -18.50
C ARG A 44 1.80 2.89 -17.87
N LYS A 45 1.82 3.94 -18.68
CA LYS A 45 1.38 5.26 -18.21
C LYS A 45 -0.14 5.24 -18.07
N ASN A 46 -0.64 5.72 -16.95
CA ASN A 46 -2.07 5.88 -16.74
C ASN A 46 -2.35 7.22 -16.05
N ASN A 47 -3.62 7.62 -15.98
CA ASN A 47 -4.03 8.86 -15.34
C ASN A 47 -5.18 8.57 -14.36
N ALA A 48 -5.06 9.05 -13.13
CA ALA A 48 -6.14 9.03 -12.16
C ALA A 48 -6.47 10.46 -11.75
N HIS A 49 -7.70 10.91 -12.06
CA HIS A 49 -8.20 12.25 -11.69
C HIS A 49 -7.28 13.41 -12.10
N GLY A 50 -6.62 13.32 -13.26
CA GLY A 50 -5.68 14.33 -13.77
C GLY A 50 -4.23 14.09 -13.36
N ASN A 51 -3.97 13.19 -12.41
CA ASN A 51 -2.62 12.86 -11.97
C ASN A 51 -2.06 11.66 -12.75
N PRO A 52 -1.00 11.83 -13.57
CA PRO A 52 -0.33 10.72 -14.23
C PRO A 52 0.39 9.83 -13.22
N TYR A 53 0.38 8.53 -13.45
CA TYR A 53 1.11 7.55 -12.65
C TYR A 53 1.60 6.39 -13.51
N LEU A 54 2.64 5.69 -13.04
CA LEU A 54 3.09 4.46 -13.67
C LEU A 54 2.30 3.29 -13.09
N LYS A 55 1.62 2.52 -13.94
CA LYS A 55 1.00 1.26 -13.58
C LYS A 55 2.02 0.14 -13.82
N LEU A 56 2.33 -0.61 -12.77
CA LEU A 56 3.36 -1.65 -12.72
C LEU A 56 2.73 -3.01 -12.40
N ILE A 57 3.38 -4.09 -12.81
CA ILE A 57 2.91 -5.46 -12.52
C ILE A 57 3.42 -5.89 -11.15
N ARG A 58 2.50 -6.33 -10.30
CA ARG A 58 2.79 -6.65 -8.90
C ARG A 58 3.81 -7.78 -8.76
N ARG A 59 3.66 -8.86 -9.54
CA ARG A 59 4.57 -10.01 -9.52
C ARG A 59 6.01 -9.65 -9.93
N GLU A 60 6.16 -8.74 -10.89
CA GLU A 60 7.48 -8.27 -11.34
C GLU A 60 8.14 -7.43 -10.24
N ILE A 61 7.38 -6.58 -9.55
CA ILE A 61 7.86 -5.86 -8.37
C ILE A 61 8.31 -6.82 -7.27
N GLU A 62 7.50 -7.82 -6.92
CA GLU A 62 7.84 -8.83 -5.91
C GLU A 62 9.14 -9.56 -6.26
N THR A 63 9.32 -9.91 -7.53
CA THR A 63 10.54 -10.56 -8.04
C THR A 63 11.73 -9.61 -7.99
N PHE A 64 11.55 -8.36 -8.42
CA PHE A 64 12.59 -7.33 -8.44
C PHE A 64 13.10 -7.01 -7.02
N VAL A 65 12.20 -6.83 -6.07
CA VAL A 65 12.52 -6.54 -4.66
C VAL A 65 13.24 -7.74 -4.04
N THR A 66 12.73 -8.95 -4.27
CA THR A 66 13.36 -10.20 -3.80
C THR A 66 14.78 -10.36 -4.37
N GLN A 67 14.99 -10.05 -5.65
CA GLN A 67 16.31 -10.11 -6.27
C GLN A 67 17.26 -9.04 -5.74
N LYS A 68 16.78 -7.82 -5.48
CA LYS A 68 17.61 -6.68 -5.07
C LYS A 68 17.99 -6.74 -3.59
N TYR A 69 17.06 -7.14 -2.73
CA TYR A 69 17.21 -7.06 -1.28
C TYR A 69 17.22 -8.42 -0.57
N GLY A 70 16.93 -9.50 -1.29
CA GLY A 70 16.73 -10.83 -0.72
C GLY A 70 15.31 -11.05 -0.19
N GLU A 71 14.94 -12.33 -0.05
CA GLU A 71 13.62 -12.74 0.45
C GLU A 71 13.35 -12.22 1.88
N HIS A 72 14.38 -12.22 2.73
CA HIS A 72 14.26 -11.84 4.13
C HIS A 72 13.99 -10.34 4.36
N TYR A 73 14.57 -9.47 3.52
CA TYR A 73 14.35 -8.03 3.62
C TYR A 73 12.90 -7.66 3.23
N THR A 74 12.42 -8.27 2.14
CA THR A 74 11.07 -8.06 1.61
C THR A 74 10.03 -8.47 2.64
N ALA A 75 10.20 -9.63 3.28
CA ALA A 75 9.26 -10.13 4.27
C ALA A 75 9.17 -9.25 5.52
N ASN A 76 10.30 -8.75 6.04
CA ASN A 76 10.29 -7.90 7.24
C ASN A 76 9.76 -6.50 6.95
N LYS A 77 10.14 -5.87 5.83
CA LYS A 77 9.68 -4.52 5.49
C LYS A 77 8.18 -4.47 5.21
N ILE A 78 7.62 -5.50 4.55
CA ILE A 78 6.18 -5.65 4.36
C ILE A 78 5.46 -5.81 5.71
N LYS A 79 6.02 -6.64 6.62
CA LYS A 79 5.46 -6.81 7.97
C LYS A 79 5.48 -5.51 8.78
N GLU A 80 6.57 -4.75 8.73
CA GLU A 80 6.69 -3.46 9.41
C GLU A 80 5.68 -2.44 8.90
N LYS A 81 5.47 -2.37 7.57
CA LYS A 81 4.44 -1.52 7.00
C LYS A 81 3.06 -1.92 7.49
N LYS A 82 2.73 -3.21 7.38
CA LYS A 82 1.43 -3.73 7.82
C LYS A 82 1.19 -3.45 9.31
N LEU A 83 2.24 -3.54 10.13
CA LEU A 83 2.19 -3.18 11.54
C LEU A 83 1.91 -1.68 11.76
N LYS A 84 2.58 -0.79 11.00
CA LYS A 84 2.31 0.66 11.05
C LYS A 84 0.86 0.97 10.65
N ASP A 85 0.35 0.34 9.61
CA ASP A 85 -1.02 0.58 9.13
C ASP A 85 -2.07 0.10 10.14
N ILE A 86 -1.90 -1.13 10.67
CA ILE A 86 -2.77 -1.65 11.74
C ILE A 86 -2.70 -0.75 12.99
N THR A 87 -1.51 -0.27 13.36
CA THR A 87 -1.35 0.62 14.52
C THR A 87 -2.08 1.96 14.33
N LYS A 88 -2.01 2.53 13.12
CA LYS A 88 -2.77 3.75 12.78
C LYS A 88 -4.28 3.51 12.89
N GLU A 89 -4.75 2.38 12.38
CA GLU A 89 -6.16 2.01 12.43
C GLU A 89 -6.66 1.83 13.87
N ILE A 90 -5.90 1.11 14.71
CA ILE A 90 -6.17 0.96 16.15
C ILE A 90 -6.29 2.34 16.81
N ASN A 91 -5.35 3.25 16.54
CA ASN A 91 -5.35 4.58 17.14
C ASN A 91 -6.53 5.44 16.67
N SER A 92 -6.92 5.31 15.40
CA SER A 92 -8.12 5.96 14.86
C SER A 92 -9.38 5.45 15.55
N MET A 93 -9.53 4.14 15.69
CA MET A 93 -10.67 3.53 16.39
C MET A 93 -10.73 3.94 17.86
N LYS A 94 -9.59 3.94 18.58
CA LYS A 94 -9.52 4.42 19.97
C LYS A 94 -10.05 5.85 20.11
N ARG A 95 -9.65 6.77 19.22
CA ARG A 95 -10.16 8.15 19.22
C ARG A 95 -11.67 8.21 19.04
N LYS A 96 -12.22 7.38 18.13
CA LYS A 96 -13.67 7.29 17.92
C LYS A 96 -14.38 6.77 19.17
N VAL A 97 -13.85 5.72 19.81
CA VAL A 97 -14.40 5.16 21.06
C VAL A 97 -14.43 6.24 22.14
N THR A 98 -13.31 6.93 22.38
CA THR A 98 -13.26 7.99 23.40
C THR A 98 -14.22 9.14 23.12
N ALA A 99 -14.42 9.52 21.85
CA ALA A 99 -15.41 10.53 21.48
C ALA A 99 -16.85 10.07 21.82
N LEU A 100 -17.19 8.82 21.49
CA LEU A 100 -18.49 8.24 21.78
C LEU A 100 -18.73 8.07 23.29
N GLU A 101 -17.70 7.68 24.06
CA GLU A 101 -17.78 7.58 25.52
C GLU A 101 -18.09 8.93 26.17
N LYS A 102 -17.47 10.02 25.69
CA LYS A 102 -17.77 11.38 26.18
C LYS A 102 -19.23 11.75 25.92
N ILE A 103 -19.71 11.52 24.69
CA ILE A 103 -21.11 11.77 24.30
C ILE A 103 -22.05 10.95 25.18
N LYS A 104 -21.75 9.67 25.43
CA LYS A 104 -22.55 8.80 26.31
C LYS A 104 -22.65 9.38 27.73
N ILE A 105 -21.54 9.83 28.32
CA ILE A 105 -21.52 10.39 29.68
C ILE A 105 -22.34 11.68 29.74
N GLU A 106 -22.23 12.54 28.74
CA GLU A 106 -23.00 13.80 28.66
C GLU A 106 -24.51 13.53 28.57
N LEU A 107 -24.92 12.59 27.72
CA LEU A 107 -26.32 12.18 27.62
C LEU A 107 -26.84 11.57 28.94
N LEU A 108 -26.04 10.73 29.61
CA LEU A 108 -26.42 10.17 30.91
C LEU A 108 -26.62 11.24 31.98
N LYS A 109 -25.77 12.27 32.00
CA LYS A 109 -25.94 13.42 32.91
C LYS A 109 -27.24 14.16 32.62
N ASN A 110 -27.51 14.45 31.35
CA ASN A 110 -28.73 15.16 30.95
C ASN A 110 -30.00 14.38 31.33
N ILE A 111 -29.99 13.05 31.18
CA ILE A 111 -31.10 12.18 31.60
C ILE A 111 -31.25 12.17 33.12
N ALA A 112 -30.15 12.20 33.88
CA ALA A 112 -30.21 12.18 35.35
C ALA A 112 -30.59 13.53 35.98
N THR A 113 -30.45 14.64 35.25
CA THR A 113 -30.85 15.99 35.68
C THR A 113 -32.25 16.41 35.21
N ALA A 114 -32.92 15.59 34.40
CA ALA A 114 -34.31 15.78 33.95
C ALA A 114 -35.28 14.99 34.83
#